data_AF-A0A940TPZ8-F1
#
_entry.id   AF-A0A940TPZ8-F1
#
_cell.length_a   1.000
_cell.length_b   1.000
_cell.length_c   1.000
_cell.angle_alpha   90.00
_cell.angle_beta   90.00
_cell.angle_gamma   90.00
#
_symmetry.space_group_name_H-M   'P 1'
#
loop_
_entity.id
_entity.type
_entity.pdbx_description
1 polymer ?
#
loop_
_entity_poly.entity_id
_entity_poly.type
_entity_poly.pdbx_seq_one_letter_code
_entity_poly.pdbx_strand_id
1 'polypeptide(L)'
;MKERNCFRCGKGLEPGSLFYVVHIKVFSGFDGILSEPAEGIDQQLKELLEQVQQVDPKELERDVYEEITLIVCKSCRDRFVDDIQHPWEGPFQIRKDPDSILH
;
A
#
# COMPACT_ATOMS: atom_id res chain seq x y z
N MET A 1 -28.45 13.80 -6.32
CA MET A 1 -27.46 12.72 -6.58
C MET A 1 -26.14 13.19 -6.00
N LYS A 2 -25.37 12.34 -5.29
CA LYS A 2 -24.10 12.78 -4.69
C LYS A 2 -23.08 13.03 -5.80
N GLU A 3 -22.51 14.23 -5.82
CA GLU A 3 -21.31 14.55 -6.60
C GLU A 3 -20.20 13.59 -6.18
N ARG A 4 -19.53 12.97 -7.16
CA ARG A 4 -18.36 12.13 -6.93
C ARG A 4 -17.14 12.94 -7.30
N ASN A 5 -16.15 13.02 -6.42
CA ASN A 5 -14.91 13.73 -6.75
C ASN A 5 -13.81 12.72 -7.07
N CYS A 6 -12.99 13.04 -8.06
CA CYS A 6 -11.77 12.28 -8.33
C CYS A 6 -10.86 12.35 -7.11
N PHE A 7 -10.50 11.21 -6.53
CA PHE A 7 -9.67 11.12 -5.34
C PHE A 7 -8.29 11.79 -5.53
N ARG A 8 -7.72 11.72 -6.73
CA ARG A 8 -6.37 12.23 -7.01
C ARG A 8 -6.31 13.73 -7.33
N CYS A 9 -7.22 14.23 -8.15
CA CYS A 9 -7.18 15.63 -8.62
C CYS A 9 -8.34 16.51 -8.11
N GLY A 10 -9.27 15.95 -7.35
CA GLY A 10 -10.43 16.67 -6.80
C GLY A 10 -11.52 17.03 -7.82
N LYS A 11 -11.32 16.74 -9.12
CA LYS A 11 -12.29 17.08 -10.17
C LYS A 11 -13.66 16.44 -9.88
N GLY A 12 -14.72 17.24 -9.95
CA GLY A 12 -16.11 16.76 -9.91
C GLY A 12 -16.42 15.83 -11.09
N LEU A 13 -17.07 14.71 -10.79
CA LEU A 13 -17.50 13.69 -11.72
C LEU A 13 -19.02 13.73 -11.77
N GLU A 14 -19.53 14.32 -12.84
CA GLU A 14 -20.97 14.50 -13.05
C GLU A 14 -21.70 13.15 -13.10
N PRO A 15 -22.93 13.08 -12.61
CA PRO A 15 -23.77 11.90 -12.80
C PRO A 15 -23.91 11.54 -14.29
N GLY A 16 -23.70 10.27 -14.62
CA GLY A 16 -23.72 9.78 -16.02
C GLY A 16 -22.42 10.00 -16.79
N SER A 17 -21.45 10.72 -16.23
CA SER A 17 -20.11 10.82 -16.81
C SER A 17 -19.27 9.56 -16.58
N LEU A 18 -18.25 9.37 -17.41
CA LEU A 18 -17.31 8.26 -17.28
C LEU A 18 -16.38 8.47 -16.07
N PHE A 19 -16.34 7.50 -15.17
CA PHE A 19 -15.39 7.43 -14.06
C PHE A 19 -14.83 6.01 -13.94
N TYR A 20 -13.73 5.89 -13.22
CA TYR A 20 -13.03 4.62 -12.99
C TYR A 20 -12.95 4.35 -11.50
N VAL A 21 -13.02 3.08 -11.14
CA VAL A 21 -12.85 2.61 -9.76
C VAL A 21 -11.55 1.82 -9.70
N VAL A 22 -10.67 2.19 -8.77
CA VAL A 22 -9.41 1.51 -8.51
C VAL A 22 -9.56 0.78 -7.18
N HIS A 23 -9.43 -0.54 -7.21
CA HIS A 23 -9.39 -1.38 -6.02
C HIS A 23 -7.94 -1.79 -5.75
N ILE A 24 -7.43 -1.41 -4.59
CA ILE A 24 -6.11 -1.81 -4.10
C ILE A 24 -6.34 -2.78 -2.95
N LYS A 25 -5.73 -3.96 -3.04
CA LYS A 25 -5.78 -4.97 -1.99
C LYS A 25 -4.37 -5.34 -1.59
N VAL A 26 -4.09 -5.21 -0.30
CA VAL A 26 -2.81 -5.58 0.32
C VAL A 26 -3.07 -6.78 1.22
N PHE A 27 -2.22 -7.80 1.07
CA PHE A 27 -2.29 -9.02 1.86
C PHE A 27 -0.91 -9.28 2.45
N SER A 28 -0.86 -9.77 3.68
CA SER A 28 0.39 -10.30 4.23
C SER A 28 0.84 -11.50 3.40
N GLY A 29 2.11 -11.46 2.97
CA GLY A 29 2.76 -12.58 2.32
C GLY A 29 3.46 -13.43 3.37
N PHE A 30 3.14 -14.73 3.41
CA PHE A 30 3.89 -15.70 4.19
C PHE A 30 4.48 -16.76 3.25
N ASP A 31 5.79 -16.93 3.29
CA ASP A 31 6.54 -17.84 2.41
C ASP A 31 6.55 -19.30 2.92
N GLY A 32 5.92 -19.57 4.07
CA GLY A 32 5.83 -20.89 4.66
C GLY A 32 7.05 -21.29 5.48
N ILE A 33 8.06 -20.43 5.61
CA ILE A 33 9.30 -20.75 6.33
C ILE A 33 9.23 -20.17 7.74
N LEU A 34 9.30 -21.05 8.73
CA LEU A 34 9.51 -20.67 10.13
C LEU A 34 10.94 -21.00 10.50
N SER A 35 11.70 -20.00 10.92
CA SER A 35 13.05 -20.21 11.46
C SER A 35 12.94 -20.67 12.91
N GLU A 36 13.58 -21.79 13.27
CA GLU A 36 13.66 -22.18 14.67
C GLU A 36 14.53 -21.18 15.44
N PRO A 37 13.98 -20.48 16.45
CA PRO A 37 14.75 -19.55 17.25
C PRO A 37 15.74 -20.29 18.15
N ALA A 38 16.92 -19.70 18.34
CA ALA A 38 17.94 -20.23 19.24
C ALA A 38 17.48 -20.35 20.70
N GLU A 39 16.51 -19.53 21.11
CA GLU A 39 15.93 -19.49 22.46
C GLU A 39 14.73 -20.44 22.64
N GLY A 40 14.36 -21.18 21.58
CA GLY A 40 13.22 -22.10 21.59
C GLY A 40 11.90 -21.44 21.20
N ILE A 41 11.02 -22.24 20.60
CA ILE A 41 9.75 -21.79 20.01
C ILE A 41 8.81 -21.18 21.06
N ASP A 42 8.84 -21.71 22.28
CA ASP A 42 7.94 -21.30 23.36
C ASP A 42 8.14 -19.84 23.79
N GLN A 43 9.40 -19.37 23.84
CA GLN A 43 9.73 -18.00 24.22
C GLN A 43 9.29 -17.01 23.14
N GLN A 44 9.54 -17.33 21.87
CA GLN A 44 9.13 -16.51 20.72
C GLN A 44 7.60 -16.43 20.59
N LEU A 45 6.90 -17.53 20.84
CA LEU A 45 5.44 -17.56 20.85
C LEU A 45 4.88 -16.67 21.96
N LYS A 46 5.49 -16.69 23.15
CA LYS A 46 5.08 -15.86 24.27
C LYS A 46 5.26 -14.37 23.96
N GLU A 47 6.39 -13.98 23.39
CA GLU A 47 6.66 -12.60 22.98
C GLU A 47 5.67 -12.11 21.93
N LEU A 48 5.34 -12.95 20.94
CA LEU A 48 4.34 -12.63 19.94
C LEU A 48 2.96 -12.40 20.56
N LEU A 49 2.56 -13.24 21.52
CA LEU A 49 1.29 -13.09 22.24
C LEU A 49 1.25 -11.81 23.07
N GLU A 50 2.36 -11.44 23.71
CA GLU A 50 2.47 -10.19 24.48
C GLU A 50 2.38 -8.97 23.55
N GLN A 51 3.01 -9.01 22.38
CA GLN A 51 2.93 -7.93 21.38
C GLN A 51 1.51 -7.76 20.85
N VAL A 52 0.83 -8.85 20.47
CA VAL A 52 -0.55 -8.82 19.96
C VAL A 52 -1.53 -8.24 20.99
N GLN A 53 -1.29 -8.46 22.28
CA GLN A 53 -2.14 -7.90 23.35
C GLN A 53 -1.97 -6.38 23.55
N GLN A 54 -0.88 -5.79 23.07
CA GLN A 54 -0.57 -4.38 23.24
C GLN A 54 -0.95 -3.51 22.02
N VAL A 55 -1.27 -4.13 20.89
CA VAL A 55 -1.62 -3.42 19.64
C VAL A 55 -3.13 -3.33 19.49
N ASP A 56 -3.63 -2.22 18.93
CA ASP A 56 -5.06 -2.06 18.64
C ASP A 56 -5.49 -3.11 17.58
N PRO A 57 -6.61 -3.82 17.79
CA PRO A 57 -7.06 -4.85 16.85
C PRO A 57 -7.21 -4.36 15.40
N LYS A 58 -7.55 -3.09 15.17
CA LYS A 58 -7.67 -2.56 13.79
C LYS A 58 -6.33 -2.36 13.11
N GLU A 59 -5.27 -2.10 13.87
CA GLU A 59 -3.92 -2.01 13.33
C GLU A 59 -3.43 -3.41 12.93
N LEU A 60 -3.65 -4.41 13.78
CA LEU A 60 -3.36 -5.81 13.46
C LEU A 60 -4.12 -6.31 12.22
N GLU A 61 -5.39 -5.92 12.07
CA GLU A 61 -6.16 -6.25 10.87
C GLU A 61 -5.51 -5.68 9.60
N ARG A 62 -5.04 -4.42 9.64
CA ARG A 62 -4.38 -3.77 8.49
C ARG A 62 -3.04 -4.42 8.11
N ASP A 63 -2.33 -4.96 9.09
CA ASP A 63 -1.07 -5.69 8.85
C ASP A 63 -1.31 -7.03 8.11
N VAL A 64 -2.53 -7.57 8.17
CA VAL A 64 -2.92 -8.80 7.47
C VAL A 64 -3.65 -8.50 6.15
N TYR A 65 -4.60 -7.57 6.17
CA TYR A 65 -5.42 -7.23 5.02
C TYR A 65 -5.82 -5.75 5.03
N GLU A 66 -5.56 -5.06 3.93
CA GLU A 66 -6.05 -3.70 3.71
C GLU A 66 -6.69 -3.58 2.31
N GLU A 67 -7.88 -2.98 2.26
CA GLU A 67 -8.58 -2.69 1.01
C GLU A 67 -8.87 -1.19 0.88
N ILE A 68 -8.43 -0.62 -0.24
CA ILE A 68 -8.62 0.79 -0.56
C ILE A 68 -9.38 0.88 -1.89
N THR A 69 -10.50 1.59 -1.87
CA THR A 69 -11.31 1.86 -3.09
C THR A 69 -11.26 3.34 -3.42
N LEU A 70 -10.75 3.67 -4.61
CA LEU A 70 -10.62 5.03 -5.09
C LEU A 70 -11.48 5.24 -6.33
N ILE A 71 -12.17 6.38 -6.40
CA ILE A 71 -12.86 6.82 -7.62
C ILE A 71 -12.01 7.88 -8.29
N VAL A 72 -11.71 7.71 -9.58
CA VAL A 72 -10.84 8.62 -10.33
C VAL A 72 -11.38 8.94 -11.72
N CYS A 73 -10.98 10.08 -12.28
CA CYS A 73 -11.24 10.42 -13.68
C CYS A 73 -10.30 9.63 -14.62
N LYS A 74 -10.61 9.62 -15.93
CA LYS A 74 -9.80 8.92 -16.95
C LYS A 74 -8.31 9.28 -16.89
N SER A 75 -7.98 10.57 -16.86
CA SER A 75 -6.58 11.01 -16.86
C SER A 75 -5.82 10.57 -15.60
N CYS A 76 -6.48 10.60 -14.44
CA CYS A 76 -5.88 10.10 -13.20
C CYS A 76 -5.74 8.58 -13.19
N ARG A 77 -6.68 7.83 -13.81
CA ARG A 77 -6.55 6.39 -14.02
C ARG A 77 -5.34 6.08 -14.88
N ASP A 78 -5.21 6.74 -16.03
CA ASP A 78 -4.13 6.50 -16.99
C ASP A 78 -2.76 6.71 -16.31
N ARG A 79 -2.62 7.81 -15.57
CA ARG A 79 -1.40 8.08 -14.78
C ARG A 79 -1.17 7.09 -13.65
N PHE A 80 -2.22 6.63 -12.98
CA PHE A 80 -2.09 5.65 -11.88
C PHE A 80 -1.60 4.29 -12.39
N VAL A 81 -2.11 3.84 -13.55
CA VAL A 81 -1.64 2.61 -14.20
C VAL A 81 -0.18 2.75 -14.65
N ASP A 82 0.17 3.90 -15.22
CA ASP A 82 1.54 4.19 -15.65
C ASP A 82 2.52 4.20 -14.47
N ASP A 83 2.18 4.89 -13.37
CA ASP A 83 2.97 4.94 -12.13
C ASP A 83 3.22 3.51 -11.57
N ILE A 84 2.26 2.58 -11.71
CA ILE A 84 2.37 1.17 -11.26
C ILE A 84 3.18 0.30 -12.22
N GLN A 85 3.04 0.51 -13.54
CA GLN A 85 3.77 -0.26 -14.55
C GLN A 85 5.25 0.12 -14.61
N HIS A 86 5.57 1.37 -14.24
CA HIS A 86 6.91 1.91 -14.27
C HIS A 86 7.33 2.42 -12.88
N PRO A 87 7.34 1.57 -11.83
CA PRO A 87 7.53 2.01 -10.45
C PRO A 87 8.91 2.63 -10.21
N TRP A 88 9.90 2.27 -11.03
CA TRP A 88 11.26 2.80 -11.01
C TRP A 88 11.45 4.08 -11.82
N GLU A 89 10.46 4.46 -12.63
CA GLU A 89 10.49 5.62 -13.53
C GLU A 89 9.52 6.73 -13.08
N GLY A 90 8.83 6.53 -11.95
CA GLY A 90 7.98 7.52 -11.30
C GLY A 90 8.74 8.83 -10.96
N PRO A 91 8.03 9.90 -10.58
CA PRO A 91 8.56 11.27 -10.46
C PRO A 91 9.67 11.46 -9.41
N PHE A 92 10.05 10.41 -8.69
CA PHE A 92 11.20 10.39 -7.79
C PHE A 92 12.42 9.78 -8.49
N GLN A 93 12.95 10.48 -9.49
CA GLN A 93 14.35 10.30 -9.87
C GLN A 93 15.21 10.83 -8.72
N ILE A 94 15.63 9.95 -7.79
CA ILE A 94 16.86 10.22 -7.05
C ILE A 94 17.93 10.28 -8.13
N ARG A 95 18.41 11.49 -8.45
CA ARG A 95 19.59 11.64 -9.29
C ARG A 95 20.69 10.83 -8.60
N LYS A 96 20.96 9.62 -9.12
CA LYS A 96 22.25 8.99 -8.92
C LYS A 96 23.24 9.90 -9.61
N ASP A 97 23.81 10.83 -8.85
CA ASP A 97 25.04 11.47 -9.26
C ASP A 97 26.09 10.36 -9.27
N PRO A 98 26.66 9.98 -10.43
CA PRO A 98 27.66 8.92 -10.50
C PRO A 98 28.96 9.27 -9.75
N ASP A 99 29.15 10.54 -9.38
CA ASP A 99 30.40 11.09 -8.85
C ASP A 99 30.34 11.54 -7.38
N SER A 100 29.31 11.19 -6.59
CA SER A 100 29.36 11.42 -5.15
C SER A 100 30.23 10.35 -4.46
N ILE A 101 31.55 10.47 -4.59
CA ILE A 101 32.50 9.81 -3.70
C ILE A 101 32.27 10.41 -2.31
N LEU A 102 31.79 9.57 -1.37
CA LEU A 102 31.76 9.88 0.05
C LEU A 102 33.20 10.16 0.51
N HIS A 103 33.47 11.40 0.92
CA HIS A 103 34.58 11.74 1.79
C HIS A 103 34.10 11.77 3.24
#